data_AF-A0A9E2LMD6-F1
#
_entry.id   AF-A0A9E2LMD6-F1
#
_cell.length_a   1.000
_cell.length_b   1.000
_cell.length_c   1.000
_cell.angle_alpha   90.00
_cell.angle_beta   90.00
_cell.angle_gamma   90.00
#
_symmetry.space_group_name_H-M   'P 1'
#
loop_
_entity.id
_entity.type
_entity.pdbx_description
1 polymer ?
#
loop_
_entity_poly.entity_id
_entity_poly.type
_entity_poly.pdbx_seq_one_letter_code
_entity_poly.pdbx_strand_id
1 'polypeptide(L)'
;MKKSISRKLAVLATGMFLLISAYGAGAQEVVPEKSAEVQVERAKFDLTLGHGMLRGDSTYQIGGTVDTPSGSSEIHFPLSELEFPLDVYMVSLGGSLEFAEKWKLNANVKKNITSDAGKMKDSDWGVFFDDPNSLDIYSESDADLEALITDINLRYRFYKKSNWSFIAGLGYLRQNFDYEVSNLDQWYPSLNDYYGYDIGHDYVSGKVLEYEVTYSIPYMEIGTQFKIKDKFSVEASLGYSPIVNVTDEDNHILRSKVSEGD
;
A
#
# COMPACT_ATOMS: atom_id res chain seq x y z
N MET A 1 -14.34 16.02 23.48
CA MET A 1 -15.40 15.01 23.53
C MET A 1 -15.13 14.04 22.38
N LYS A 2 -14.56 12.86 22.66
CA LYS A 2 -14.22 11.87 21.61
C LYS A 2 -15.53 11.21 21.13
N LYS A 3 -15.96 11.52 19.91
CA LYS A 3 -16.99 10.73 19.20
C LYS A 3 -16.27 9.55 18.56
N SER A 4 -16.68 8.33 18.88
CA SER A 4 -16.19 7.13 18.22
C SER A 4 -17.07 6.89 17.00
N ILE A 5 -16.52 7.08 15.80
CA ILE A 5 -17.18 6.74 14.54
C ILE A 5 -16.59 5.41 14.09
N SER A 6 -17.44 4.43 13.77
CA SER A 6 -17.04 3.21 13.09
C SER A 6 -16.34 3.56 11.77
N ARG A 7 -15.05 3.25 11.66
CA ARG A 7 -14.27 3.40 10.43
C ARG A 7 -14.05 2.03 9.82
N LYS A 8 -14.28 1.89 8.51
CA LYS A 8 -13.91 0.70 7.76
C LYS A 8 -13.01 1.14 6.63
N LEU A 9 -11.78 0.65 6.66
CA LEU A 9 -10.81 0.88 5.62
C LEU A 9 -10.74 -0.39 4.75
N ALA A 10 -11.13 -0.28 3.48
CA ALA A 10 -11.05 -1.38 2.54
C ALA A 10 -9.72 -1.27 1.77
N VAL A 11 -8.71 -2.03 2.20
CA VAL A 11 -7.43 -2.12 1.48
C VAL A 11 -7.48 -3.28 0.51
N LEU A 12 -7.72 -3.00 -0.77
CA LEU A 12 -7.52 -3.97 -1.84
C LEU A 12 -6.05 -3.93 -2.31
N ALA A 13 -5.13 -4.35 -1.44
CA ALA A 13 -3.72 -4.54 -1.80
C ALA A 13 -3.53 -5.83 -2.61
N THR A 14 -4.03 -5.87 -3.84
CA THR A 14 -3.79 -6.99 -4.77
C THR A 14 -2.43 -6.79 -5.45
N GLY A 15 -1.35 -7.08 -4.73
CA GLY A 15 0.00 -7.07 -5.29
C GLY A 15 0.34 -8.40 -5.97
N MET A 16 0.08 -8.54 -7.28
CA MET A 16 0.70 -9.60 -8.08
C MET A 16 2.16 -9.23 -8.33
N PHE A 17 3.08 -9.70 -7.49
CA PHE A 17 4.52 -9.48 -7.70
C PHE A 17 5.08 -10.52 -8.67
N LEU A 18 5.30 -10.11 -9.93
CA LEU A 18 6.09 -10.87 -10.88
C LEU A 18 7.56 -10.43 -10.77
N LEU A 19 8.37 -11.16 -10.00
CA LEU A 19 9.82 -10.97 -9.98
C LEU A 19 10.46 -11.77 -11.13
N ILE A 20 10.80 -11.07 -12.21
CA ILE A 20 11.69 -11.59 -13.25
C ILE A 20 13.11 -11.18 -12.89
N SER A 21 13.90 -12.09 -12.33
CA SER A 21 15.34 -11.90 -12.14
C SER A 21 16.12 -12.63 -13.24
N ALA A 22 16.88 -11.87 -14.03
CA ALA A 22 17.87 -12.38 -14.97
C ALA A 22 19.24 -12.31 -14.29
N TYR A 23 19.84 -13.46 -13.99
CA TYR A 23 21.22 -13.50 -13.50
C TYR A 23 22.18 -13.54 -14.71
N GLY A 24 22.97 -12.47 -14.85
CA GLY A 24 24.15 -12.45 -15.72
C GLY A 24 25.29 -13.23 -15.06
N ALA A 25 25.86 -14.19 -15.79
CA ALA A 25 27.00 -14.98 -15.33
C ALA A 25 28.30 -14.15 -15.35
N GLY A 26 29.11 -14.27 -14.28
CA GLY A 26 30.57 -14.19 -14.41
C GLY A 26 31.31 -13.42 -13.31
N ALA A 27 31.95 -14.16 -12.40
CA ALA A 27 33.34 -13.92 -12.04
C ALA A 27 33.96 -15.28 -11.68
N GLN A 28 34.97 -15.68 -12.44
CA GLN A 28 35.68 -16.95 -12.30
C GLN A 28 36.90 -16.69 -11.41
N GLU A 29 37.01 -17.35 -10.27
CA GLU A 29 38.15 -17.21 -9.37
C GLU A 29 38.98 -18.50 -9.30
N VAL A 30 40.30 -18.29 -9.21
CA VAL A 30 41.39 -19.25 -9.42
C VAL A 30 41.55 -20.19 -8.22
N VAL A 31 41.74 -21.49 -8.49
CA VAL A 31 41.94 -22.55 -7.49
C VAL A 31 43.42 -22.72 -7.16
N PRO A 32 43.79 -22.83 -5.87
CA PRO A 32 44.89 -23.69 -5.45
C PRO A 32 44.39 -24.86 -4.57
N GLU A 33 45.27 -25.84 -4.45
CA GLU A 33 44.99 -27.26 -4.27
C GLU A 33 44.72 -27.72 -2.82
N LYS A 34 43.79 -28.68 -2.71
CA LYS A 34 43.46 -29.64 -1.62
C LYS A 34 44.06 -29.41 -0.22
N SER A 35 43.17 -29.10 0.72
CA SER A 35 43.16 -29.69 2.07
C SER A 35 41.71 -30.01 2.45
N ALA A 36 41.48 -30.97 3.34
CA ALA A 36 40.14 -31.47 3.68
C ALA A 36 39.23 -30.35 4.25
N GLU A 37 38.46 -29.70 3.39
CA GLU A 37 37.50 -28.68 3.77
C GLU A 37 36.26 -29.35 4.37
N VAL A 38 36.01 -29.08 5.65
CA VAL A 38 34.65 -29.00 6.17
C VAL A 38 33.92 -28.08 5.19
N GLN A 39 32.98 -28.62 4.40
CA GLN A 39 32.15 -27.81 3.52
C GLN A 39 31.23 -26.97 4.41
N VAL A 40 31.76 -25.85 4.89
CA VAL A 40 30.95 -24.78 5.47
C VAL A 40 30.17 -24.22 4.30
N GLU A 41 28.90 -24.62 4.18
CA GLU A 41 28.01 -24.04 3.19
C GLU A 41 28.02 -22.52 3.35
N ARG A 42 28.59 -21.84 2.36
CA ARG A 42 28.65 -20.39 2.35
C ARG A 42 27.25 -19.86 2.08
N ALA A 43 26.77 -19.01 2.98
CA ALA A 43 25.54 -18.26 2.76
C ALA A 43 25.64 -17.49 1.44
N LYS A 44 24.56 -17.50 0.65
CA LYS A 44 24.50 -16.76 -0.62
C LYS A 44 23.80 -15.44 -0.38
N PHE A 45 24.43 -14.36 -0.77
CA PHE A 45 23.90 -13.02 -0.65
C PHE A 45 23.68 -12.43 -2.03
N ASP A 46 22.49 -11.87 -2.24
CA ASP A 46 22.12 -11.17 -3.46
C ASP A 46 21.62 -9.77 -3.11
N LEU A 47 22.02 -8.78 -3.91
CA LEU A 47 21.55 -7.40 -3.83
C LEU A 47 20.78 -7.07 -5.11
N THR A 48 19.65 -6.37 -4.97
CA THR A 48 18.80 -5.97 -6.09
C THR A 48 18.50 -4.49 -6.01
N LEU A 49 18.71 -3.78 -7.12
CA LEU A 49 18.22 -2.42 -7.33
C LEU A 49 17.09 -2.48 -8.36
N GLY A 50 16.01 -1.76 -8.13
CA GLY A 50 14.86 -1.75 -9.02
C GLY A 50 14.21 -0.38 -9.10
N HIS A 51 13.39 -0.20 -10.13
CA HIS A 51 12.51 0.95 -10.30
C HIS A 51 11.14 0.45 -10.79
N GLY A 52 10.09 1.22 -10.55
CA GLY A 52 8.73 0.84 -10.92
C GLY A 52 7.74 1.97 -10.70
N MET A 53 6.46 1.63 -10.71
CA MET A 53 5.38 2.56 -10.42
C MET A 53 4.46 1.93 -9.38
N LEU A 54 4.04 2.73 -8.40
CA LEU A 54 2.90 2.43 -7.53
C LEU A 54 1.65 2.99 -8.22
N ARG A 55 0.53 2.27 -8.16
CA ARG A 55 -0.75 2.67 -8.78
C ARG A 55 -1.93 2.17 -7.97
N GLY A 56 -3.06 2.85 -8.10
CA GLY A 56 -4.29 2.58 -7.37
C GLY A 56 -4.57 3.66 -6.33
N ASP A 57 -5.42 3.36 -5.36
CA ASP A 57 -5.91 4.36 -4.41
C ASP A 57 -5.93 3.79 -2.98
N SER A 58 -5.82 4.69 -1.99
CA SER A 58 -6.14 4.46 -0.59
C SER A 58 -7.46 5.14 -0.29
N THR A 59 -8.48 4.38 0.09
CA THR A 59 -9.83 4.92 0.34
C THR A 59 -10.12 5.00 1.83
N TYR A 60 -10.45 6.19 2.30
CA TYR A 60 -10.90 6.48 3.66
C TYR A 60 -12.42 6.68 3.68
N GLN A 61 -13.14 6.03 4.59
CA GLN A 61 -14.60 6.11 4.69
C GLN A 61 -15.06 6.37 6.14
N ILE A 62 -16.03 7.27 6.29
CA ILE A 62 -16.74 7.55 7.54
C ILE A 62 -18.21 7.15 7.37
N GLY A 63 -18.81 6.52 8.38
CA GLY A 63 -20.27 6.27 8.41
C GLY A 63 -20.65 5.07 9.29
N GLY A 64 -21.90 4.61 9.17
CA GLY A 64 -22.39 3.42 9.87
C GLY A 64 -22.69 3.67 11.34
N THR A 65 -22.26 2.77 12.23
CA THR A 65 -22.58 2.87 13.66
C THR A 65 -21.80 4.01 14.33
N VAL A 66 -22.53 4.95 14.92
CA VAL A 66 -21.98 6.05 15.72
C VAL A 66 -22.38 5.86 17.18
N ASP A 67 -21.37 5.70 18.03
CA ASP A 67 -21.59 5.56 19.47
C ASP A 67 -21.45 6.91 20.18
N THR A 68 -22.50 7.28 20.90
CA THR A 68 -22.58 8.49 21.71
C THR A 68 -22.87 8.15 23.18
N PRO A 69 -22.61 9.04 24.14
CA PRO A 69 -23.02 8.83 25.53
C PRO A 69 -24.52 8.57 25.71
N SER A 70 -25.35 9.02 24.75
CA SER A 70 -26.81 8.83 24.71
C SER A 70 -27.26 7.51 24.08
N GLY A 71 -26.35 6.70 23.53
CA GLY A 71 -26.66 5.46 22.83
C GLY A 71 -25.96 5.36 21.48
N SER A 72 -26.25 4.27 20.77
CA SER A 72 -25.73 3.99 19.43
C SER A 72 -26.78 4.36 18.38
N SER A 73 -26.35 4.98 17.29
CA SER A 73 -27.20 5.32 16.14
C SER A 73 -26.53 4.91 14.84
N GLU A 74 -27.29 4.38 13.90
CA GLU A 74 -26.82 4.11 12.55
C GLU A 74 -26.99 5.36 11.68
N ILE A 75 -25.91 5.77 11.02
CA ILE A 75 -25.93 6.74 9.91
C ILE A 75 -25.59 6.01 8.61
N HIS A 76 -25.85 6.66 7.47
CA HIS A 76 -25.51 6.12 6.16
C HIS A 76 -24.01 5.74 6.09
N PHE A 77 -23.69 4.70 5.32
CA PHE A 77 -22.32 4.26 5.08
C PHE A 77 -22.10 3.99 3.59
N PRO A 78 -21.10 4.64 2.96
CA PRO A 78 -20.28 5.74 3.51
C PRO A 78 -21.11 7.03 3.60
N LEU A 79 -21.00 7.77 4.71
CA LEU A 79 -21.46 9.17 4.80
C LEU A 79 -20.50 10.09 4.04
N SER A 80 -19.20 9.78 4.13
CA SER A 80 -18.09 10.52 3.52
C SER A 80 -17.03 9.52 3.06
N GLU A 81 -16.47 9.73 1.87
CA GLU A 81 -15.43 8.90 1.25
C GLU A 81 -14.36 9.78 0.60
N LEU A 82 -13.12 9.55 1.01
CA LEU A 82 -11.95 10.22 0.47
C LEU A 82 -11.08 9.18 -0.26
N GLU A 83 -10.85 9.38 -1.56
CA GLU A 83 -9.97 8.54 -2.39
C GLU A 83 -8.62 9.26 -2.59
N PHE A 84 -7.54 8.67 -2.09
CA PHE A 84 -6.18 9.20 -2.21
C PHE A 84 -5.38 8.39 -3.24
N PRO A 85 -4.89 8.99 -4.34
CA PRO A 85 -4.23 8.25 -5.40
C PRO A 85 -2.79 7.87 -5.04
N LEU A 86 -2.31 6.75 -5.58
CA LEU A 86 -0.98 6.18 -5.31
C LEU A 86 -0.04 6.24 -6.52
N ASP A 87 -0.38 7.00 -7.56
CA ASP A 87 0.23 6.95 -8.90
C ASP A 87 1.62 7.61 -8.97
N VAL A 88 2.63 7.04 -8.31
CA VAL A 88 4.00 7.59 -8.24
C VAL A 88 5.06 6.62 -8.75
N TYR A 89 6.15 7.15 -9.32
CA TYR A 89 7.33 6.36 -9.65
C TYR A 89 8.12 6.01 -8.39
N MET A 90 8.60 4.78 -8.32
CA MET A 90 9.30 4.21 -7.17
C MET A 90 10.70 3.75 -7.54
N VAL A 91 11.63 3.84 -6.59
CA VAL A 91 12.90 3.10 -6.59
C VAL A 91 12.90 2.09 -5.45
N SER A 92 13.62 0.99 -5.62
CA SER A 92 13.68 -0.09 -4.62
C SER A 92 15.09 -0.62 -4.42
N LEU A 93 15.44 -0.88 -3.16
CA LEU A 93 16.65 -1.61 -2.77
C LEU A 93 16.24 -2.89 -2.04
N GLY A 94 16.72 -4.03 -2.50
CA GLY A 94 16.44 -5.34 -1.91
C GLY A 94 17.71 -6.13 -1.64
N GLY A 95 17.70 -6.92 -0.57
CA GLY A 95 18.74 -7.89 -0.25
C GLY A 95 18.10 -9.25 0.05
N SER A 96 18.79 -10.33 -0.35
CA SER A 96 18.39 -11.67 0.05
C SER A 96 19.56 -12.50 0.53
N LEU A 97 19.32 -13.31 1.56
CA LEU A 97 20.29 -14.22 2.17
C LEU A 97 19.73 -15.64 2.14
N GLU A 98 20.32 -16.52 1.33
CA GLU A 98 20.05 -17.96 1.40
C GLU A 98 21.01 -18.64 2.38
N PHE A 99 20.47 -19.45 3.30
CA PHE A 99 21.24 -20.17 4.30
C PHE A 99 20.64 -21.55 4.59
N ALA A 100 21.49 -22.49 5.02
CA ALA A 100 21.12 -23.88 5.34
C ALA A 100 20.28 -24.57 4.23
N GLU A 101 20.62 -24.28 2.97
CA GLU A 101 20.00 -24.73 1.69
C GLU A 101 18.50 -24.50 1.47
N LYS A 102 17.74 -24.25 2.53
CA LYS A 102 16.28 -24.26 2.56
C LYS A 102 15.69 -22.92 2.98
N TRP A 103 16.46 -22.08 3.66
CA TRP A 103 15.97 -20.81 4.17
C TRP A 103 16.43 -19.66 3.28
N LYS A 104 15.54 -18.69 3.09
CA LYS A 104 15.83 -17.43 2.42
C LYS A 104 15.21 -16.28 3.21
N LEU A 105 16.04 -15.37 3.70
CA LEU A 105 15.60 -14.09 4.27
C LEU A 105 15.63 -13.04 3.17
N ASN A 106 14.54 -12.30 2.98
CA ASN A 106 14.48 -11.16 2.08
C ASN A 106 14.17 -9.89 2.88
N ALA A 107 14.76 -8.78 2.46
CA ALA A 107 14.40 -7.45 2.90
C ALA A 107 14.34 -6.53 1.68
N ASN A 108 13.30 -5.71 1.58
CA ASN A 108 13.11 -4.74 0.51
C ASN A 108 12.61 -3.41 1.07
N VAL A 109 13.12 -2.32 0.52
CA VAL A 109 12.68 -0.96 0.82
C VAL A 109 12.38 -0.28 -0.51
N LYS A 110 11.23 0.42 -0.60
CA LYS A 110 10.83 1.23 -1.74
C LYS A 110 10.49 2.64 -1.28
N LYS A 111 10.92 3.65 -2.04
CA LYS A 111 10.54 5.06 -1.85
C LYS A 111 10.15 5.65 -3.20
N ASN A 112 9.18 6.53 -3.22
CA ASN A 112 8.83 7.29 -4.42
C ASN A 112 9.92 8.29 -4.81
N ILE A 113 10.00 8.60 -6.10
CA ILE A 113 10.89 9.61 -6.68
C ILE A 113 10.13 10.76 -7.36
N THR A 114 8.81 10.61 -7.51
CA THR A 114 7.88 11.67 -7.91
C THR A 114 6.85 11.84 -6.79
N SER A 115 6.46 13.08 -6.51
CA SER A 115 5.45 13.39 -5.48
C SER A 115 4.04 13.43 -6.06
N ASP A 116 3.84 14.05 -7.22
CA ASP A 116 2.53 14.19 -7.87
C ASP A 116 1.90 12.80 -8.08
N ALA A 117 0.83 12.55 -7.31
CA ALA A 117 0.06 11.32 -7.35
C ALA A 117 -1.28 11.49 -8.09
N GLY A 118 -1.61 12.70 -8.54
CA GLY A 118 -2.86 13.02 -9.22
C GLY A 118 -3.89 13.71 -8.34
N LYS A 119 -5.17 13.35 -8.50
CA LYS A 119 -6.29 14.00 -7.84
C LYS A 119 -6.83 13.16 -6.69
N MET A 120 -6.84 13.73 -5.49
CA MET A 120 -7.65 13.25 -4.38
C MET A 120 -9.10 13.65 -4.62
N LYS A 121 -10.04 12.76 -4.26
CA LYS A 121 -11.48 13.00 -4.38
C LYS A 121 -12.13 12.88 -3.02
N ASP A 122 -13.11 13.75 -2.75
CA ASP A 122 -13.95 13.73 -1.55
C ASP A 122 -15.42 13.70 -1.96
N SER A 123 -16.19 12.75 -1.43
CA SER A 123 -17.61 12.57 -1.71
C SER A 123 -18.40 12.46 -0.40
N ASP A 124 -19.40 13.31 -0.20
CA ASP A 124 -20.32 13.24 0.93
C ASP A 124 -21.77 12.99 0.45
N TRP A 125 -22.50 12.12 1.16
CA TRP A 125 -23.87 11.72 0.82
C TRP A 125 -24.90 12.08 1.89
N GLY A 126 -26.09 12.50 1.48
CA GLY A 126 -27.25 12.69 2.37
C GLY A 126 -27.07 13.78 3.43
N VAL A 127 -26.27 14.80 3.12
CA VAL A 127 -26.00 15.99 3.93
C VAL A 127 -27.09 17.05 3.77
N PHE A 128 -27.62 17.24 2.55
CA PHE A 128 -28.55 18.33 2.21
C PHE A 128 -29.95 17.85 1.86
N PHE A 129 -30.11 16.68 1.22
CA PHE A 129 -31.41 16.13 0.90
C PHE A 129 -31.82 15.02 1.88
N ASP A 130 -33.14 14.83 2.06
CA ASP A 130 -33.72 13.72 2.84
C ASP A 130 -33.62 12.36 2.09
N ASP A 131 -32.55 12.19 1.30
CA ASP A 131 -32.15 10.97 0.62
C ASP A 131 -30.70 10.65 1.01
N PRO A 132 -30.45 9.58 1.78
CA PRO A 132 -29.11 9.23 2.22
C PRO A 132 -28.17 8.83 1.08
N ASN A 133 -28.67 8.57 -0.14
CA ASN A 133 -27.85 8.23 -1.30
C ASN A 133 -27.61 9.41 -2.25
N SER A 134 -28.12 10.59 -1.91
CA SER A 134 -27.88 11.79 -2.70
C SER A 134 -26.43 12.23 -2.52
N LEU A 135 -25.66 12.26 -3.62
CA LEU A 135 -24.32 12.87 -3.60
C LEU A 135 -24.53 14.37 -3.46
N ASP A 136 -24.05 14.92 -2.35
CA ASP A 136 -24.37 16.26 -1.89
C ASP A 136 -23.19 17.22 -1.98
N ILE A 137 -22.00 16.70 -1.68
CA ILE A 137 -20.74 17.41 -1.83
C ILE A 137 -19.81 16.50 -2.62
N TYR A 138 -19.16 17.07 -3.62
CA TYR A 138 -18.07 16.44 -4.33
C TYR A 138 -16.92 17.43 -4.42
N SER A 139 -15.69 16.96 -4.27
CA SER A 139 -14.53 17.79 -4.54
C SER A 139 -13.38 17.02 -5.15
N GLU A 140 -12.53 17.75 -5.88
CA GLU A 140 -11.23 17.28 -6.36
C GLU A 140 -10.14 18.20 -5.84
N SER A 141 -8.99 17.63 -5.47
CA SER A 141 -7.82 18.38 -5.00
C SER A 141 -6.54 17.75 -5.54
N ASP A 142 -5.51 18.55 -5.78
CA ASP A 142 -4.16 18.05 -6.12
C ASP A 142 -3.57 17.30 -4.93
N ALA A 143 -2.98 16.12 -5.17
CA ALA A 143 -2.36 15.29 -4.14
C ALA A 143 -0.88 15.01 -4.45
N ASP A 144 0.00 15.47 -3.57
CA ASP A 144 1.41 15.07 -3.53
C ASP A 144 1.59 13.96 -2.49
N LEU A 145 2.23 12.86 -2.87
CA LEU A 145 2.46 11.68 -2.04
C LEU A 145 3.94 11.50 -1.72
N GLU A 146 4.24 11.26 -0.45
CA GLU A 146 5.45 10.63 0.02
C GLU A 146 5.17 9.18 0.46
N ALA A 147 5.71 8.20 -0.27
CA ALA A 147 5.47 6.78 -0.03
C ALA A 147 6.75 6.04 0.40
N LEU A 148 6.71 5.37 1.55
CA LEU A 148 7.76 4.46 2.02
C LEU A 148 7.18 3.06 2.27
N ILE A 149 7.70 2.06 1.57
CA ILE A 149 7.27 0.66 1.71
C ILE A 149 8.45 -0.19 2.15
N THR A 150 8.32 -0.93 3.24
CA THR A 150 9.30 -1.90 3.70
C THR A 150 8.69 -3.29 3.79
N ASP A 151 9.41 -4.29 3.31
CA ASP A 151 8.98 -5.69 3.32
C ASP A 151 10.15 -6.57 3.80
N ILE A 152 9.90 -7.37 4.82
CA ILE A 152 10.84 -8.38 5.31
C ILE A 152 10.12 -9.72 5.37
N ASN A 153 10.71 -10.76 4.79
CA ASN A 153 10.14 -12.10 4.88
C ASN A 153 11.19 -13.20 5.03
N LEU A 154 10.79 -14.25 5.72
CA LEU A 154 11.53 -15.50 5.88
C LEU A 154 10.79 -16.61 5.13
N ARG A 155 11.49 -17.22 4.19
CA ARG A 155 10.98 -18.26 3.30
C ARG A 155 11.66 -19.59 3.58
N TYR A 156 10.85 -20.64 3.64
CA TYR A 156 11.28 -22.04 3.75
C TYR A 156 10.93 -22.81 2.48
N ARG A 157 11.96 -23.33 1.81
CA ARG A 157 11.85 -24.22 0.65
C ARG A 157 11.56 -25.64 1.13
N PHE A 158 10.27 -25.96 1.31
CA PHE A 158 9.84 -27.26 1.83
C PHE A 158 9.90 -28.40 0.81
N TYR A 159 9.98 -28.07 -0.48
CA TYR A 159 10.11 -29.06 -1.54
C TYR A 159 11.01 -28.52 -2.65
N LYS A 160 11.91 -29.37 -3.17
CA LYS A 160 12.82 -29.04 -4.27
C LYS A 160 13.05 -30.28 -5.13
N LYS A 161 12.92 -30.14 -6.45
CA LYS A 161 13.26 -31.20 -7.41
C LYS A 161 13.73 -30.57 -8.72
N SER A 162 14.95 -30.86 -9.16
CA SER A 162 15.58 -30.35 -10.40
C SER A 162 15.34 -28.84 -10.64
N ASN A 163 14.25 -28.51 -11.33
CA ASN A 163 13.96 -27.20 -11.88
C ASN A 163 12.79 -26.50 -11.17
N TRP A 164 12.18 -27.12 -10.14
CA TRP A 164 11.06 -26.53 -9.42
C TRP A 164 11.24 -26.67 -7.92
N SER A 165 10.71 -25.70 -7.18
CA SER A 165 10.62 -25.77 -5.73
C SER A 165 9.34 -25.11 -5.23
N PHE A 166 8.89 -25.55 -4.06
CA PHE A 166 7.80 -24.91 -3.33
C PHE A 166 8.34 -24.24 -2.07
N ILE A 167 7.71 -23.14 -1.75
CA ILE A 167 8.09 -22.23 -0.68
C ILE A 167 6.86 -21.95 0.18
N ALA A 168 7.06 -21.93 1.48
CA ALA A 168 6.14 -21.30 2.42
C ALA A 168 6.92 -20.24 3.19
N GLY A 169 6.27 -19.13 3.57
CA GLY A 169 6.96 -18.03 4.22
C GLY A 169 6.07 -17.27 5.18
N LEU A 170 6.74 -16.47 6.02
CA LEU A 170 6.14 -15.48 6.89
C LEU A 170 6.83 -14.15 6.62
N GLY A 171 6.09 -13.06 6.63
CA GLY A 171 6.64 -11.74 6.40
C GLY A 171 5.89 -10.64 7.13
N TYR A 172 6.46 -9.45 7.02
CA TYR A 172 5.90 -8.22 7.56
C TYR A 172 6.11 -7.10 6.54
N LEU A 173 4.99 -6.58 6.05
CA LEU A 173 4.91 -5.47 5.11
C LEU A 173 4.45 -4.23 5.88
N ARG A 174 5.24 -3.16 5.85
CA ARG A 174 4.86 -1.84 6.35
C ARG A 174 4.79 -0.87 5.19
N GLN A 175 3.67 -0.16 5.06
CA GLN A 175 3.46 0.87 4.04
C GLN A 175 3.10 2.16 4.75
N ASN A 176 3.80 3.24 4.44
CA ASN A 176 3.53 4.57 4.96
C ASN A 176 3.31 5.50 3.77
N PHE A 177 2.17 6.18 3.77
CA PHE A 177 1.76 7.13 2.75
C PHE A 177 1.41 8.45 3.45
N ASP A 178 2.12 9.50 3.09
CA ASP A 178 1.94 10.85 3.61
C ASP A 178 1.54 11.76 2.43
N TYR A 179 0.40 12.40 2.56
CA TYR A 179 -0.22 13.22 1.53
C TYR A 179 -0.25 14.69 1.92
N GLU A 180 0.19 15.55 1.00
CA GLU A 180 -0.16 16.96 1.01
C GLU A 180 -1.22 17.22 -0.07
N VAL A 181 -2.38 17.70 0.36
CA VAL A 181 -3.51 17.96 -0.53
C VAL A 181 -3.75 19.46 -0.66
N SER A 182 -3.90 19.93 -1.89
CA SER A 182 -4.00 21.36 -2.20
C SER A 182 -4.96 21.66 -3.35
N ASN A 183 -5.30 22.95 -3.54
CA ASN A 183 -6.11 23.43 -4.66
C ASN A 183 -7.47 22.74 -4.76
N LEU A 184 -8.25 22.87 -3.69
CA LEU A 184 -9.59 22.31 -3.57
C LEU A 184 -10.53 22.95 -4.59
N ASP A 185 -11.22 22.12 -5.36
CA ASP A 185 -12.33 22.48 -6.22
C ASP A 185 -13.57 21.69 -5.79
N GLN A 186 -14.62 22.37 -5.32
CA GLN A 186 -15.76 21.74 -4.66
C GLN A 186 -17.11 22.18 -5.25
N TRP A 187 -18.00 21.20 -5.45
CA TRP A 187 -19.37 21.37 -5.93
C TRP A 187 -20.39 21.04 -4.83
N TYR A 188 -21.30 21.97 -4.54
CA TYR A 188 -22.43 21.74 -3.63
C TYR A 188 -23.63 22.66 -3.93
N PRO A 189 -24.89 22.17 -3.88
CA PRO A 189 -25.24 20.75 -3.89
C PRO A 189 -24.80 20.10 -5.22
N SER A 190 -23.95 19.07 -5.16
CA SER A 190 -23.40 18.40 -6.36
C SER A 190 -24.48 17.70 -7.19
N LEU A 191 -25.64 17.42 -6.59
CA LEU A 191 -26.83 16.91 -7.27
C LEU A 191 -27.38 17.84 -8.37
N ASN A 192 -27.14 19.16 -8.33
CA ASN A 192 -27.67 20.06 -9.37
C ASN A 192 -26.90 19.98 -10.70
N ASP A 193 -25.63 19.58 -10.68
CA ASP A 193 -24.90 19.19 -11.90
C ASP A 193 -25.49 17.90 -12.51
N TYR A 194 -26.02 16.99 -11.67
CA TYR A 194 -26.78 15.82 -12.13
C TYR A 194 -28.11 16.19 -12.82
N TYR A 195 -28.68 17.37 -12.51
CA TYR A 195 -29.89 17.92 -13.17
C TYR A 195 -29.60 18.99 -14.24
N GLY A 196 -28.32 19.25 -14.56
CA GLY A 196 -27.91 20.11 -15.67
C GLY A 196 -28.01 21.62 -15.44
N TYR A 197 -27.93 22.08 -14.19
CA TYR A 197 -27.81 23.50 -13.85
C TYR A 197 -26.42 23.79 -13.31
N ASP A 198 -25.63 24.58 -14.05
CA ASP A 198 -24.35 25.13 -13.58
C ASP A 198 -24.62 26.13 -12.45
N ILE A 199 -24.45 25.66 -11.22
CA ILE A 199 -24.64 26.44 -9.99
C ILE A 199 -23.32 27.03 -9.46
N GLY A 200 -22.21 26.86 -10.19
CA GLY A 200 -20.89 27.27 -9.77
C GLY A 200 -20.20 26.27 -8.83
N HIS A 201 -18.93 26.55 -8.56
CA HIS A 201 -18.04 25.74 -7.73
C HIS A 201 -17.18 26.67 -6.86
N ASP A 202 -16.79 26.18 -5.69
CA ASP A 202 -15.92 26.89 -4.77
C ASP A 202 -14.49 26.39 -4.93
N TYR A 203 -13.58 27.32 -5.21
CA TYR A 203 -12.16 27.04 -5.35
C TYR A 203 -11.35 27.66 -4.21
N VAL A 204 -10.53 26.83 -3.55
CA VAL A 204 -9.61 27.27 -2.49
C VAL A 204 -8.19 26.90 -2.89
N SER A 205 -7.40 27.92 -3.25
CA SER A 205 -5.99 27.75 -3.60
C SER A 205 -5.12 27.45 -2.37
N GLY A 206 -4.10 26.61 -2.55
CA GLY A 206 -3.12 26.30 -1.52
C GLY A 206 -3.46 25.03 -0.73
N LYS A 207 -2.71 24.76 0.33
CA LYS A 207 -2.82 23.53 1.12
C LYS A 207 -4.12 23.49 1.91
N VAL A 208 -4.88 22.40 1.80
CA VAL A 208 -6.20 22.25 2.42
C VAL A 208 -6.29 21.07 3.41
N LEU A 209 -5.46 20.03 3.21
CA LEU A 209 -5.49 18.81 3.99
C LEU A 209 -4.10 18.15 4.02
N GLU A 210 -3.76 17.55 5.16
CA GLU A 210 -2.68 16.58 5.29
C GLU A 210 -3.30 15.24 5.69
N TYR A 211 -2.86 14.15 5.08
CA TYR A 211 -3.31 12.81 5.44
C TYR A 211 -2.12 11.86 5.53
N GLU A 212 -1.94 11.23 6.68
CA GLU A 212 -0.95 10.16 6.85
C GLU A 212 -1.69 8.84 7.12
N VAL A 213 -1.29 7.78 6.42
CA VAL A 213 -1.76 6.42 6.70
C VAL A 213 -0.60 5.44 6.74
N THR A 214 -0.58 4.61 7.79
CA THR A 214 0.41 3.54 7.96
C THR A 214 -0.28 2.19 8.08
N TYR A 215 0.05 1.29 7.16
CA TYR A 215 -0.35 -0.11 7.17
C TYR A 215 0.74 -0.98 7.78
N SER A 216 0.36 -1.85 8.70
CA SER A 216 1.20 -2.88 9.31
C SER A 216 0.60 -4.25 9.06
N ILE A 217 1.19 -5.00 8.12
CA ILE A 217 0.63 -6.21 7.54
C ILE A 217 1.58 -7.40 7.80
N PRO A 218 1.46 -8.12 8.93
CA PRO A 218 2.03 -9.46 9.05
C PRO A 218 1.33 -10.40 8.07
N TYR A 219 2.08 -11.13 7.26
CA TYR A 219 1.52 -12.03 6.25
C TYR A 219 2.15 -13.41 6.27
N MET A 220 1.40 -14.38 5.77
CA MET A 220 1.90 -15.71 5.40
C MET A 220 1.90 -15.80 3.89
N GLU A 221 2.84 -16.53 3.32
CA GLU A 221 2.88 -16.75 1.87
C GLU A 221 3.13 -18.21 1.51
N ILE A 222 2.62 -18.59 0.35
CA ILE A 222 2.98 -19.82 -0.35
C ILE A 222 3.45 -19.46 -1.75
N GLY A 223 4.42 -20.18 -2.28
CA GLY A 223 4.97 -19.86 -3.58
C GLY A 223 5.67 -21.02 -4.26
N THR A 224 6.05 -20.79 -5.50
CA THR A 224 6.81 -21.71 -6.32
C THR A 224 7.89 -20.97 -7.08
N GLN A 225 9.03 -21.63 -7.26
CA GLN A 225 10.12 -21.13 -8.07
C GLN A 225 10.47 -22.16 -9.14
N PHE A 226 10.53 -21.72 -10.39
CA PHE A 226 10.90 -22.50 -11.56
C PHE A 226 12.21 -21.98 -12.15
N LYS A 227 13.19 -22.86 -12.33
CA LYS A 227 14.49 -22.57 -12.96
C LYS A 227 14.53 -23.12 -14.38
N ILE A 228 14.81 -22.26 -15.36
CA ILE A 228 14.94 -22.64 -16.77
C ILE A 228 16.42 -22.54 -17.15
N LYS A 229 17.05 -23.71 -17.34
CA LYS A 229 18.44 -23.87 -17.80
C LYS A 229 19.45 -22.97 -17.08
N ASP A 230 19.43 -22.96 -15.74
CA ASP A 230 20.29 -22.21 -14.81
C ASP A 230 20.45 -20.69 -15.03
N LYS A 231 19.83 -20.14 -16.09
CA LYS A 231 19.96 -18.74 -16.50
C LYS A 231 18.74 -17.90 -16.15
N PHE A 232 17.58 -18.54 -16.05
CA PHE A 232 16.32 -17.87 -15.77
C PHE A 232 15.66 -18.52 -14.57
N SER A 233 15.11 -17.69 -13.69
CA SER A 233 14.20 -18.11 -12.64
C SER A 233 12.92 -17.31 -12.71
N VAL A 234 11.80 -18.01 -12.61
CA VAL A 234 10.48 -17.41 -12.42
C VAL A 234 10.03 -17.80 -11.02
N GLU A 235 9.56 -16.81 -10.27
CA GLU A 235 8.98 -17.02 -8.96
C GLU A 235 7.57 -16.45 -8.95
N ALA A 236 6.65 -17.20 -8.34
CA ALA A 236 5.28 -16.76 -8.09
C ALA A 236 4.94 -17.07 -6.64
N SER A 237 4.33 -16.11 -5.94
CA SER A 237 3.85 -16.30 -4.58
C SER A 237 2.48 -15.65 -4.39
N LEU A 238 1.76 -16.15 -3.38
CA LEU A 238 0.50 -15.62 -2.88
C LEU A 238 0.67 -15.35 -1.39
N GLY A 239 0.40 -14.11 -0.99
CA GLY A 239 0.40 -13.68 0.41
C GLY A 239 -1.02 -13.55 0.96
N TYR A 240 -1.20 -13.84 2.24
CA TYR A 240 -2.43 -13.62 2.98
C TYR A 240 -2.13 -13.07 4.37
N SER A 241 -2.88 -12.07 4.80
CA SER A 241 -2.81 -11.50 6.14
C SER A 241 -4.18 -11.53 6.81
N PRO A 242 -4.34 -12.27 7.92
CA PRO A 242 -5.58 -12.23 8.71
C PRO A 242 -5.64 -11.04 9.66
N ILE A 243 -4.53 -10.31 9.85
CA ILE A 243 -4.40 -9.24 10.83
C ILE A 243 -3.69 -8.09 10.15
N VAL A 244 -4.44 -7.05 9.81
CA VAL A 244 -3.92 -5.79 9.29
C VAL A 244 -4.20 -4.74 10.35
N ASN A 245 -3.16 -4.03 10.79
CA ASN A 245 -3.34 -2.85 11.62
C ASN A 245 -3.11 -1.62 10.76
N VAL A 246 -3.97 -0.62 10.90
CA VAL A 246 -3.87 0.62 10.16
C VAL A 246 -4.02 1.77 11.12
N THR A 247 -3.09 2.71 11.06
CA THR A 247 -3.17 3.96 11.81
C THR A 247 -3.25 5.10 10.82
N ASP A 248 -4.15 6.05 11.03
CA ASP A 248 -4.29 7.22 10.17
C ASP A 248 -4.45 8.53 10.93
N GLU A 249 -3.97 9.61 10.34
CA GLU A 249 -4.14 10.99 10.81
C GLU A 249 -4.62 11.86 9.66
N ASP A 250 -5.79 12.46 9.82
CA ASP A 250 -6.39 13.42 8.91
C ASP A 250 -6.41 14.81 9.56
N ASN A 251 -5.65 15.74 8.99
CA ASN A 251 -5.59 17.13 9.41
C ASN A 251 -6.27 18.04 8.36
N HIS A 252 -7.52 18.40 8.65
CA HIS A 252 -8.28 19.39 7.88
C HIS A 252 -7.83 20.81 8.26
N ILE A 253 -6.94 21.39 7.46
CA ILE A 253 -6.36 22.72 7.70
C ILE A 253 -7.44 23.81 7.69
N LEU A 254 -8.38 23.75 6.74
CA LEU A 254 -9.46 24.74 6.61
C LEU A 254 -10.44 24.74 7.80
N ARG A 255 -10.48 23.65 8.58
CA ARG A 255 -11.41 23.47 9.69
C ARG A 255 -10.70 23.39 11.05
N SER A 256 -9.38 23.54 11.09
CA SER A 256 -8.54 23.34 12.27
C SER A 256 -8.90 22.06 13.04
N LYS A 257 -9.09 20.96 12.30
CA LYS A 257 -9.60 19.70 12.85
C LYS A 257 -8.64 18.57 12.52
N VAL A 258 -8.15 17.89 13.56
CA VAL A 258 -7.35 16.67 13.45
C VAL A 258 -8.21 15.47 13.85
N SER A 259 -8.13 14.40 13.07
CA SER A 259 -8.86 13.15 13.27
C SER A 259 -7.88 11.97 13.17
N GLU A 260 -7.74 11.19 14.23
CA GLU A 260 -6.88 10.00 14.28
C GLU A 260 -7.72 8.72 14.24
N GLY A 261 -7.20 7.64 13.66
CA GLY A 261 -7.81 6.31 13.66
C GLY A 261 -6.78 5.18 13.84
N ASP A 262 -7.26 4.06 14.40
CA ASP A 262 -6.50 2.83 14.73
C ASP A 262 -7.31 1.57 14.38
#